data_AF-K0UPR3-F1
#
_entry.id   AF-K0UPR3-F1
#
_cell.length_a   1.000
_cell.length_b   1.000
_cell.length_c   1.000
_cell.angle_alpha   90.00
_cell.angle_beta   90.00
_cell.angle_gamma   90.00
#
_symmetry.space_group_name_H-M   'P 1'
#
loop_
_entity.id
_entity.type
_entity.pdbx_description
1 polymer ?
#
loop_
_entity_poly.entity_id
_entity_poly.type
_entity_poly.pdbx_seq_one_letter_code
_entity_poly.pdbx_strand_id
1 'polypeptide(L)' 'MTNDPTQIRAQVTELLGESAEVSAADLDSVAARLEEAHELLVRALESVEKG' A
#
# COMPACT_ATOMS: atom_id res chain seq x y z
N MET A 1 -6.90 17.53 1.05
CA MET A 1 -6.19 16.24 0.84
C MET A 1 -7.20 15.14 1.09
N THR A 2 -7.32 14.20 0.16
CA THR A 2 -8.43 13.24 0.11
C THR A 2 -8.02 11.96 0.83
N ASN A 3 -8.58 11.75 2.03
CA ASN A 3 -8.44 10.53 2.84
C ASN A 3 -9.53 9.51 2.46
N ASP A 4 -9.97 9.49 1.20
CA ASP A 4 -11.05 8.61 0.78
C ASP A 4 -10.59 7.14 0.80
N PRO A 5 -11.27 6.25 1.55
CA PRO A 5 -10.88 4.85 1.68
C PRO A 5 -10.83 4.10 0.34
N THR A 6 -11.67 4.49 -0.62
CA THR A 6 -11.73 3.86 -1.94
C THR A 6 -10.54 4.26 -2.77
N GLN A 7 -10.12 5.52 -2.67
CA GLN A 7 -8.92 6.02 -3.35
C GLN A 7 -7.62 5.42 -2.77
N ILE A 8 -7.57 5.19 -1.47
CA ILE A 8 -6.43 4.49 -0.83
C ILE A 8 -6.39 3.02 -1.29
N ARG A 9 -7.53 2.33 -1.29
CA ARG A 9 -7.63 0.95 -1.81
C ARG A 9 -7.19 0.84 -3.27
N ALA A 10 -7.57 1.80 -4.12
CA ALA A 10 -7.17 1.82 -5.53
C ALA A 10 -5.64 1.97 -5.70
N GLN A 11 -5.01 2.88 -4.94
CA GLN A 11 -3.56 3.07 -4.96
C GLN A 11 -2.80 1.84 -4.44
N VAL A 12 -3.31 1.18 -3.40
CA VAL A 12 -2.70 -0.06 -2.88
C VAL A 12 -2.79 -1.19 -3.91
N THR A 13 -3.93 -1.34 -4.59
CA THR A 13 -4.08 -2.32 -5.67
C THR A 13 -3.15 -2.04 -6.84
N GLU A 14 -2.99 -0.78 -7.23
CA GLU A 14 -2.05 -0.37 -8.28
C GLU A 14 -0.59 -0.63 -7.87
N LEU A 15 -0.25 -0.35 -6.61
CA LEU A 15 1.08 -0.58 -6.06
C LEU A 15 1.40 -2.06 -6.05
N LEU A 16 0.49 -2.91 -5.56
CA LEU A 16 0.71 -4.35 -5.42
C LEU A 16 0.62 -5.11 -6.75
N GLY A 17 -0.04 -4.56 -7.77
CA GLY A 17 -0.25 -5.20 -9.07
C GLY A 17 -1.21 -6.41 -8.99
N GLU A 18 -1.56 -6.97 -10.14
CA GLU A 18 -2.13 -8.33 -10.15
C GLU A 18 -1.06 -9.30 -9.64
N SER A 19 -1.46 -10.27 -8.82
CA SER A 19 -0.60 -11.30 -8.25
C SER A 19 0.03 -12.16 -9.35
N ALA A 20 1.07 -11.63 -9.99
CA ALA A 20 1.96 -12.38 -10.85
C ALA A 20 2.73 -13.34 -9.95
N GLU A 21 2.81 -14.62 -10.35
CA GLU A 21 3.52 -15.66 -9.60
C GLU A 21 4.89 -15.16 -9.14
N VAL A 22 4.99 -14.86 -7.83
CA VAL A 22 6.17 -14.25 -7.22
C VAL A 22 7.20 -15.38 -7.09
N SER A 23 8.26 -15.33 -7.89
CA SER A 23 9.38 -16.25 -7.72
C SER A 23 10.10 -15.92 -6.40
N ALA A 24 10.86 -16.85 -5.83
CA ALA A 24 11.59 -16.60 -4.58
C ALA A 24 12.57 -15.41 -4.69
N ALA A 25 13.00 -15.04 -5.91
CA ALA A 25 13.83 -13.86 -6.17
C ALA A 25 13.05 -12.53 -6.12
N ASP A 26 11.72 -12.57 -6.19
CA ASP A 26 10.83 -11.40 -6.18
C ASP A 26 10.26 -11.11 -4.79
N LEU A 27 10.51 -11.97 -3.81
CA LEU A 27 10.00 -11.84 -2.43
C LEU A 27 10.46 -10.55 -1.74
N ASP A 28 11.72 -10.15 -1.92
CA ASP A 28 12.24 -8.91 -1.34
C ASP A 28 11.60 -7.67 -1.98
N SER A 29 11.31 -7.73 -3.28
CA SER A 29 10.60 -6.68 -4.02
C SER A 29 9.14 -6.56 -3.58
N VAL A 30 8.48 -7.70 -3.35
CA VAL A 30 7.12 -7.76 -2.80
C VAL A 30 7.10 -7.29 -1.34
N ALA A 31 8.09 -7.64 -0.53
CA ALA A 31 8.21 -7.17 0.84
C ALA A 31 8.36 -5.64 0.91
N ALA A 32 9.23 -5.06 0.06
CA ALA A 32 9.40 -3.62 -0.02
C ALA A 32 8.09 -2.90 -0.42
N ARG A 33 7.34 -3.46 -1.38
CA ARG A 33 6.03 -2.92 -1.81
C ARG A 33 4.98 -3.00 -0.70
N LEU A 34 4.96 -4.08 0.07
CA LEU A 34 4.05 -4.24 1.20
C LEU A 34 4.38 -3.24 2.32
N GLU A 35 5.66 -2.97 2.56
CA GLU A 35 6.09 -1.98 3.56
C GLU A 35 5.70 -0.55 3.15
N GLU A 36 5.91 -0.16 1.89
CA GLU A 36 5.44 1.13 1.37
C GLU A 36 3.92 1.28 1.48
N ALA A 37 3.16 0.24 1.13
CA ALA A 37 1.70 0.25 1.27
C ALA A 37 1.27 0.41 2.75
N HIS A 38 1.99 -0.23 3.67
CA HIS A 38 1.72 -0.12 5.11
C HIS A 38 1.99 1.29 5.64
N GLU A 39 3.13 1.90 5.29
CA GLU A 39 3.44 3.28 5.71
C GLU A 39 2.39 4.28 5.22
N LEU A 40 1.91 4.09 3.98
CA LEU A 40 0.86 4.93 3.40
C LEU A 40 -0.46 4.82 4.20
N LEU A 41 -0.82 3.61 4.62
CA LEU A 41 -1.99 3.35 5.45
C LEU A 41 -1.83 3.95 6.86
N VAL A 42 -0.67 3.81 7.48
CA VAL A 42 -0.37 4.39 8.81
C VAL A 42 -0.46 5.91 8.74
N ARG A 43 0.13 6.53 7.71
CA ARG A 43 0.06 7.98 7.53
C ARG A 43 -1.36 8.48 7.31
N ALA A 44 -2.18 7.73 6.56
CA ALA A 44 -3.59 8.05 6.39
C ALA A 44 -4.34 7.96 7.73
N LEU A 45 -4.03 6.94 8.55
CA LEU A 45 -4.62 6.76 9.88
C LEU A 45 -4.25 7.92 10.82
N GLU A 46 -2.97 8.29 10.89
CA GLU A 46 -2.51 9.41 11.70
C GLU A 46 -3.10 10.75 11.24
N SER A 47 -3.32 10.92 9.93
CA SER A 47 -3.96 12.11 9.38
C SER A 47 -5.43 12.22 9.77
N VAL A 48 -6.09 11.09 10.07
CA VAL A 48 -7.47 11.05 10.58
C VAL A 48 -7.51 11.27 12.09
N GLU A 49 -6.52 10.80 12.85
CA GLU A 49 -6.46 11.07 14.31
C GLU A 49 -6.07 12.52 14.65
N LYS A 50 -5.32 13.19 13.79
CA LYS A 50 -4.87 14.58 13.99
C LYS A 50 -5.83 15.64 13.43
N GLY A 51 -6.92 15.24 12.76
CA GLY A 51 -7.96 16.11 12.20
C GLY A 51 -9.29 15.96 12.91
#